data_AF-A0A1Q9RYZ8-F1
#
_entry.id   AF-A0A1Q9RYZ8-F1
#
_cell.length_a   1.000
_cell.length_b   1.000
_cell.length_c   1.000
_cell.angle_alpha   90.00
_cell.angle_beta   90.00
_cell.angle_gamma   90.00
#
_symmetry.space_group_name_H-M   'P 1'
#
loop_
_entity.id
_entity.type
_entity.pdbx_description
1 polymer ?
#
loop_
_entity_poly.entity_id
_entity_poly.type
_entity_poly.pdbx_seq_one_letter_code
_entity_poly.pdbx_strand_id
1 'polypeptide(L)'
;MTYHQPVPLLWWTRRRSYVVFVLRELSSVAVAWFVVHFLLLVTAVHRGPGAYQEFLDWSARPLILVVNLVALAFVVLHAVTWFNLAPKALVVRVQGQQVPPRMIAAGHFGAWFVVSAIVAWVLVVML
;
A
#
# COMPACT_ATOMS: atom_id res chain seq x y z
N MET A 1 -7.82 -39.34 24.36
CA MET A 1 -8.49 -38.48 23.37
C MET A 1 -7.83 -37.12 23.41
N THR A 2 -7.22 -36.69 22.31
CA THR A 2 -6.51 -35.41 22.24
C THR A 2 -7.55 -34.29 22.08
N TYR A 3 -7.54 -33.31 22.98
CA TYR A 3 -8.45 -32.17 22.91
C TYR A 3 -7.98 -31.20 21.81
N HIS A 4 -8.87 -30.87 20.87
CA HIS A 4 -8.66 -29.81 19.87
C HIS A 4 -9.52 -28.61 20.22
N GLN A 5 -8.88 -27.47 20.52
CA GLN A 5 -9.61 -26.24 20.78
C GLN A 5 -10.18 -25.67 19.47
N PRO A 6 -11.51 -25.42 19.38
CA PRO A 6 -12.09 -24.82 18.18
C PRO A 6 -11.61 -23.37 18.01
N VAL A 7 -11.20 -23.03 16.79
CA VAL A 7 -10.79 -21.66 16.43
C VAL A 7 -12.00 -20.93 15.82
N PRO A 8 -12.51 -19.86 16.44
CA PRO A 8 -13.67 -19.13 15.93
C PRO A 8 -13.32 -18.30 14.68
N LEU A 9 -14.28 -18.04 13.79
CA LEU A 9 -14.04 -17.26 12.54
C LEU A 9 -13.43 -15.87 12.80
N LEU A 10 -13.89 -15.19 13.86
CA LEU A 10 -13.42 -13.87 14.28
C LEU A 10 -12.27 -13.94 15.29
N TRP A 11 -11.47 -15.02 15.30
CA TRP A 11 -10.32 -15.16 16.20
C TRP A 11 -9.36 -13.96 16.16
N TRP A 12 -9.24 -13.34 14.98
CA TRP A 12 -8.29 -12.28 14.70
C TRP A 12 -8.67 -10.93 15.29
N THR A 13 -9.93 -10.70 15.70
CA THR A 13 -10.35 -9.46 16.34
C THR A 13 -9.94 -9.37 17.81
N ARG A 14 -9.51 -10.50 18.39
CA ARG A 14 -9.22 -10.63 19.83
C ARG A 14 -7.94 -9.93 20.28
N ARG A 15 -6.98 -9.68 19.37
CA ARG A 15 -5.73 -8.98 19.67
C ARG A 15 -5.37 -8.03 18.54
N ARG A 16 -4.87 -6.84 18.90
CA ARG A 16 -4.44 -5.82 17.92
C ARG A 16 -3.42 -6.36 16.92
N SER A 17 -2.48 -7.21 17.36
CA SER A 17 -1.48 -7.81 16.45
C SER A 17 -2.11 -8.71 15.38
N TYR A 18 -3.17 -9.44 15.71
CA TYR A 18 -3.89 -10.27 14.75
C TYR A 18 -4.73 -9.42 13.78
N VAL A 19 -5.35 -8.36 14.29
CA VAL A 19 -6.05 -7.37 13.44
C VAL A 19 -5.10 -6.76 12.42
N VAL A 20 -3.96 -6.21 12.86
CA VAL A 20 -2.98 -5.60 11.95
C VAL A 20 -2.44 -6.62 10.96
N PHE A 21 -2.20 -7.87 11.39
CA PHE A 21 -1.79 -8.95 10.49
C PHE A 21 -2.84 -9.22 9.40
N VAL A 22 -4.12 -9.43 9.77
CA VAL A 22 -5.19 -9.70 8.79
C VAL A 22 -5.42 -8.50 7.87
N LEU A 23 -5.42 -7.27 8.40
CA LEU A 23 -5.56 -6.06 7.59
C LEU A 23 -4.40 -5.88 6.60
N ARG A 24 -3.17 -6.26 6.99
CA ARG A 24 -2.02 -6.27 6.09
C ARG A 24 -2.19 -7.27 4.95
N GLU A 25 -2.71 -8.46 5.21
CA GLU A 25 -2.96 -9.42 4.13
C GLU A 25 -4.12 -8.96 3.23
N LEU A 26 -5.17 -8.39 3.83
CA LEU A 26 -6.33 -7.86 3.12
C LEU A 26 -5.97 -6.66 2.21
N SER A 27 -4.91 -5.92 2.52
CA SER A 27 -4.46 -4.79 1.69
C SER A 27 -4.11 -5.21 0.25
N SER A 28 -3.86 -6.50 -0.01
CA SER A 28 -3.69 -7.04 -1.36
C SER A 28 -4.88 -6.73 -2.28
N VAL A 29 -6.11 -6.73 -1.75
CA VAL A 29 -7.32 -6.39 -2.49
C VAL A 29 -7.32 -4.91 -2.89
N ALA A 30 -6.89 -4.03 -1.98
CA ALA A 30 -6.75 -2.59 -2.27
C ALA A 30 -5.66 -2.32 -3.32
N VAL A 31 -4.53 -3.04 -3.25
CA VAL A 31 -3.47 -2.97 -4.28
C VAL A 31 -4.02 -3.43 -5.62
N ALA A 32 -4.73 -4.56 -5.68
CA ALA A 32 -5.34 -5.06 -6.91
C ALA A 32 -6.34 -4.06 -7.49
N TRP A 33 -7.16 -3.41 -6.65
CA TRP A 33 -8.05 -2.33 -7.08
C TRP A 33 -7.30 -1.19 -7.77
N PHE A 34 -6.21 -0.68 -7.19
CA PHE A 34 -5.43 0.38 -7.82
C PHE A 34 -4.79 -0.06 -9.14
N VAL A 35 -4.29 -1.29 -9.22
CA VAL A 35 -3.76 -1.83 -10.49
C VAL A 35 -4.84 -1.78 -11.56
N VAL A 36 -6.05 -2.26 -11.27
CA VAL A 36 -7.18 -2.20 -12.22
C VAL A 36 -7.54 -0.74 -12.55
N HIS A 37 -7.66 0.13 -11.55
CA HIS A 37 -8.01 1.54 -11.73
C HIS A 37 -7.00 2.26 -12.64
N PHE A 38 -5.69 2.02 -12.46
CA PHE A 38 -4.66 2.60 -13.31
C PHE A 38 -4.62 1.99 -14.71
N LEU A 39 -4.91 0.70 -14.87
CA LEU A 39 -5.04 0.09 -16.20
C LEU A 39 -6.23 0.69 -16.98
N LEU A 40 -7.35 0.96 -16.29
CA LEU A 40 -8.48 1.68 -16.89
C LEU A 40 -8.10 3.10 -17.30
N LEU A 41 -7.36 3.83 -16.44
CA LEU A 41 -6.83 5.15 -16.78
C LEU A 41 -5.93 5.12 -18.02
N VAL A 42 -4.95 4.21 -18.07
CA VAL A 42 -4.03 4.06 -19.22
C VAL A 42 -4.82 3.73 -20.49
N THR A 43 -5.82 2.86 -20.39
CA THR A 43 -6.70 2.50 -21.51
C THR A 43 -7.52 3.71 -21.98
N ALA A 44 -8.05 4.51 -21.06
CA ALA A 44 -8.81 5.72 -21.38
C ALA A 44 -7.94 6.78 -22.08
N VAL A 45 -6.72 7.00 -21.59
CA VAL A 45 -5.74 7.89 -22.22
C VAL A 45 -5.41 7.41 -23.64
N HIS A 46 -5.21 6.09 -23.83
CA HIS A 46 -4.90 5.52 -25.14
C HIS A 46 -6.05 5.70 -26.16
N ARG A 47 -7.30 5.67 -25.71
CA ARG A 47 -8.50 5.83 -26.56
C ARG A 47 -8.80 7.28 -26.94
N GLY A 48 -8.09 8.25 -26.38
CA GLY A 48 -8.17 9.65 -26.74
C GLY A 48 -9.02 10.50 -25.77
N PRO A 49 -9.19 11.80 -26.08
CA PRO A 49 -9.67 12.80 -25.11
C PRO A 49 -11.08 12.53 -24.57
N GLY A 50 -11.99 12.03 -25.40
CA GLY A 50 -13.36 11.72 -24.97
C GLY A 50 -13.42 10.62 -23.92
N ALA A 51 -12.76 9.49 -24.18
CA ALA A 51 -12.69 8.37 -23.24
C ALA A 51 -11.95 8.75 -21.95
N TYR A 52 -10.93 9.61 -22.05
CA TYR A 52 -10.25 10.15 -20.88
C TYR A 52 -11.18 10.99 -20.01
N GLN A 53 -11.96 11.89 -20.61
CA GLN A 53 -12.93 12.71 -19.87
C GLN A 53 -14.01 11.85 -19.20
N GLU A 54 -14.55 10.84 -19.90
CA GLU A 54 -15.51 9.90 -19.33
C GLU A 54 -14.93 9.15 -18.11
N PHE A 55 -13.65 8.76 -18.17
CA PHE A 55 -12.97 8.13 -17.05
C PHE A 55 -12.82 9.09 -15.86
N LEU A 56 -12.48 10.36 -16.10
CA LEU A 56 -12.40 11.37 -15.05
C LEU A 56 -13.76 11.58 -14.38
N ASP A 57 -14.82 11.72 -15.16
CA ASP A 57 -16.19 11.92 -14.65
C ASP A 57 -16.67 10.70 -13.86
N TRP A 58 -16.33 9.48 -14.29
CA TRP A 58 -16.60 8.25 -13.54
C TRP A 58 -15.80 8.18 -12.24
N SER A 59 -14.52 8.55 -12.29
CA SER A 59 -13.62 8.52 -11.12
C SER A 59 -13.97 9.57 -10.08
N ALA A 60 -14.55 10.70 -10.50
CA ALA A 60 -15.02 11.78 -9.64
C ALA A 60 -16.33 11.44 -8.90
N ARG A 61 -16.99 10.31 -9.22
CA ARG A 61 -18.22 9.89 -8.52
C ARG A 61 -17.92 9.66 -7.03
N PRO A 62 -18.77 10.14 -6.10
CA PRO A 62 -18.50 10.04 -4.66
C PRO A 62 -18.18 8.63 -4.18
N LEU A 63 -18.85 7.61 -4.71
CA LEU A 63 -18.59 6.21 -4.38
C LEU A 63 -17.15 5.79 -4.73
N ILE A 64 -16.68 6.14 -5.94
CA ILE A 64 -15.35 5.78 -6.42
C ILE A 64 -14.28 6.52 -5.63
N LEU A 65 -14.53 7.79 -5.28
CA LEU A 65 -13.65 8.56 -4.40
C LEU A 65 -13.50 7.89 -3.03
N VAL A 66 -14.60 7.46 -2.40
CA VAL A 66 -14.55 6.75 -1.11
C VAL A 66 -13.79 5.44 -1.24
N VAL A 67 -14.04 4.65 -2.29
CA VAL A 67 -13.30 3.40 -2.53
C VAL A 67 -11.80 3.68 -2.70
N ASN A 68 -11.42 4.70 -3.47
CA ASN A 68 -10.03 5.08 -3.69
C ASN A 68 -9.36 5.57 -2.40
N LEU A 69 -10.06 6.33 -1.55
CA LEU A 69 -9.52 6.80 -0.27
C LEU A 69 -9.31 5.64 0.72
N VAL A 70 -10.27 4.71 0.80
CA VAL A 70 -10.14 3.50 1.63
C VAL A 70 -9.01 2.63 1.10
N ALA A 71 -8.96 2.39 -0.22
CA ALA A 71 -7.87 1.64 -0.83
C ALA A 71 -6.52 2.30 -0.55
N LEU A 72 -6.43 3.63 -0.64
CA LEU A 72 -5.21 4.38 -0.34
C LEU A 72 -4.76 4.16 1.10
N ALA A 73 -5.68 4.21 2.06
CA ALA A 73 -5.37 3.91 3.46
C ALA A 73 -4.81 2.49 3.64
N PHE A 74 -5.36 1.50 2.94
CA PHE A 74 -4.83 0.12 2.95
C PHE A 74 -3.46 0.01 2.29
N VAL A 75 -3.20 0.72 1.19
CA VAL A 75 -1.88 0.76 0.55
C VAL A 75 -0.83 1.42 1.45
N VAL A 76 -1.20 2.49 2.17
CA VAL A 76 -0.33 3.11 3.17
C VAL A 76 -0.04 2.14 4.31
N LEU A 77 -1.05 1.45 4.84
CA LEU A 77 -0.87 0.39 5.84
C LEU A 77 0.09 -0.70 5.33
N HIS A 78 -0.09 -1.13 4.08
CA HIS A 78 0.76 -2.11 3.42
C HIS A 78 2.22 -1.65 3.38
N ALA A 79 2.48 -0.44 2.88
CA ALA A 79 3.82 0.12 2.78
C ALA A 79 4.49 0.24 4.15
N VAL A 80 3.80 0.80 5.15
CA VAL A 80 4.33 0.98 6.51
C VAL A 80 4.67 -0.36 7.16
N THR A 81 3.78 -1.36 7.05
CA THR A 81 4.04 -2.68 7.63
C THR A 81 5.16 -3.41 6.90
N TRP A 82 5.24 -3.28 5.57
CA TRP A 82 6.31 -3.86 4.77
C TRP A 82 7.68 -3.24 5.10
N PHE A 83 7.79 -1.91 5.21
CA PHE A 83 9.05 -1.23 5.58
C PHE A 83 9.53 -1.60 6.99
N ASN A 84 8.63 -1.97 7.89
CA ASN A 84 8.99 -2.44 9.23
C ASN A 84 9.37 -3.93 9.29
N LEU A 85 8.96 -4.72 8.29
CA LEU A 85 9.22 -6.16 8.22
C LEU A 85 10.40 -6.51 7.32
N ALA A 86 10.56 -5.83 6.19
CA ALA A 86 11.64 -6.08 5.23
C ALA A 86 13.04 -6.08 5.88
N PRO A 87 13.40 -5.14 6.78
CA PRO A 87 14.69 -5.15 7.47
C PRO A 87 14.94 -6.37 8.35
N LYS A 88 13.89 -7.09 8.78
CA LYS A 88 14.03 -8.28 9.62
C LYS A 88 14.39 -9.52 8.80
N ALA A 89 14.06 -9.51 7.50
CA ALA A 89 14.42 -10.57 6.56
C ALA A 89 15.78 -10.33 5.89
N LEU A 90 16.32 -9.11 6.00
CA LEU A 90 17.58 -8.70 5.36
C LEU A 90 18.73 -8.73 6.37
N VAL A 91 19.79 -9.49 6.06
CA VAL A 91 21.05 -9.46 6.81
C VAL A 91 22.07 -8.65 6.02
N VAL A 92 22.02 -7.33 6.15
CA VAL A 92 22.96 -6.41 5.50
C VAL A 92 24.19 -6.24 6.38
N ARG A 93 25.39 -6.42 5.81
CA ARG A 93 26.67 -6.16 6.47
C ARG A 93 27.46 -5.11 5.71
N VAL A 94 27.98 -4.12 6.43
CA VAL A 94 28.84 -3.05 5.88
C VAL A 94 30.13 -3.06 6.68
N GLN A 95 31.27 -3.16 5.99
CA GLN A 95 32.61 -3.23 6.62
C GLN A 95 32.70 -4.33 7.72
N GLY A 96 32.06 -5.48 7.48
CA GLY A 96 32.04 -6.60 8.42
C GLY A 96 31.05 -6.47 9.57
N GLN A 97 30.42 -5.31 9.79
CA GLN A 97 29.42 -5.09 10.83
C GLN A 97 28.00 -5.21 10.29
N GLN A 98 27.08 -5.82 11.05
CA GLN A 98 25.68 -5.90 10.66
C GLN A 98 25.01 -4.53 10.83
N VAL A 99 24.32 -4.08 9.80
CA VAL A 99 23.56 -2.83 9.85
C VAL A 99 22.32 -3.05 10.73
N PRO A 100 22.05 -2.18 11.72
CA PRO A 100 20.84 -2.27 12.52
C PRO A 100 19.58 -2.22 11.66
N PRO A 101 18.58 -3.11 11.86
CA PRO A 101 17.34 -3.12 11.08
C PRO A 101 16.59 -1.77 11.09
N ARG A 102 16.74 -0.99 12.16
CA ARG A 102 16.16 0.36 12.27
C ARG A 102 16.74 1.34 11.24
N MET A 103 18.04 1.24 10.95
CA MET A 103 18.68 2.09 9.92
C MET A 103 18.18 1.73 8.53
N ILE A 104 17.99 0.44 8.26
CA ILE A 104 17.41 -0.02 7.00
C ILE A 104 15.96 0.48 6.87
N ALA A 105 15.15 0.37 7.92
CA ALA A 105 13.79 0.91 7.93
C ALA A 105 13.78 2.43 7.68
N ALA A 106 14.65 3.18 8.37
CA ALA A 106 14.79 4.62 8.16
C ALA A 106 15.17 4.97 6.72
N GLY A 107 16.03 4.17 6.08
CA GLY A 107 16.35 4.31 4.66
C GLY A 107 15.13 4.14 3.76
N HIS A 108 14.28 3.14 4.02
CA HIS A 108 13.04 2.94 3.26
C HIS A 108 12.07 4.12 3.42
N PHE A 109 11.83 4.58 4.66
CA PHE A 109 10.96 5.73 4.91
C PHE A 109 11.53 7.02 4.31
N GLY A 110 12.86 7.22 4.39
CA GLY A 110 13.54 8.36 3.79
C GLY A 110 13.42 8.36 2.26
N ALA A 111 13.68 7.22 1.62
CA ALA A 111 13.50 7.07 0.17
C ALA A 111 12.04 7.30 -0.24
N TRP A 112 11.09 6.75 0.50
CA TRP A 112 9.66 6.95 0.24
C TRP A 112 9.28 8.43 0.33
N PHE A 113 9.71 9.13 1.37
CA PHE A 113 9.48 10.57 1.53
C PHE A 113 10.07 11.39 0.39
N VAL A 114 11.32 11.12 0.01
CA VAL A 114 12.00 11.83 -1.09
C VAL A 114 11.28 11.61 -2.42
N VAL A 115 10.92 10.37 -2.75
CA VAL A 115 10.18 10.06 -3.98
C VAL A 115 8.82 10.75 -3.99
N SER A 116 8.08 10.71 -2.88
CA SER A 116 6.80 11.43 -2.76
C SER A 116 6.95 12.93 -2.91
N ALA A 117 8.00 13.54 -2.35
CA ALA A 117 8.27 14.97 -2.50
C ALA A 117 8.60 15.35 -3.96
N ILE A 118 9.39 14.53 -4.65
CA ILE A 118 9.70 14.73 -6.08
C ILE A 118 8.42 14.65 -6.92
N VAL A 119 7.58 13.63 -6.69
CA VAL A 119 6.31 13.48 -7.40
C VAL A 119 5.40 14.69 -7.16
N ALA A 120 5.25 15.13 -5.90
CA ALA A 120 4.46 16.31 -5.58
C ALA A 120 5.00 17.59 -6.23
N TRP A 121 6.32 17.77 -6.25
CA TRP A 121 6.95 18.90 -6.93
C TRP A 121 6.66 18.90 -8.43
N VAL A 122 6.80 17.75 -9.10
CA VAL A 122 6.48 17.63 -10.53
C VAL A 122 5.01 17.98 -10.79
N LEU A 123 4.08 17.48 -9.97
CA LEU A 123 2.65 17.69 -10.17
C LEU A 123 2.17 19.12 -9.89
N VAL A 124 2.85 19.86 -9.00
CA VAL A 124 2.42 21.21 -8.56
C VAL A 124 3.17 22.34 -9.26
N VAL A 125 4.43 22.12 -9.62
CA VAL A 125 5.32 23.18 -10.15
C VAL A 125 5.55 23.04 -11.65
N MET A 126 5.57 21.82 -12.18
CA MET A 126 5.98 21.56 -13.57
C MET A 126 4.79 21.28 -14.50
N LEU A 127 3.66 20.83 -13.97
CA LEU A 127 2.39 20.57 -14.67
C LEU A 127 1.38 21.69 -14.35
#